data_AF-A0A536CUA0-F1
#
_entry.id   AF-A0A536CUA0-F1
#
_cell.length_a   1.000
_cell.length_b   1.000
_cell.length_c   1.000
_cell.angle_alpha   90.00
_cell.angle_beta   90.00
_cell.angle_gamma   90.00
#
_symmetry.space_group_name_H-M   'P 1'
#
loop_
_entity.id
_entity.type
_entity.pdbx_description
1 polymer ?
#
loop_
_entity_poly.entity_id
_entity_poly.type
_entity_poly.pdbx_seq_one_letter_code
_entity_poly.pdbx_strand_id
1 'polypeptide(L)'
;MSAKKKERSGSSAPRPPNAIGRIARVVDAALADGQAARRQATDPEFRRAVTKDRRSTLSRFKTVQQALADRERIEKAKKRTGR
;
A
#
# COMPACT_ATOMS: atom_id res chain seq x y z
N MET A 1 -5.86 -50.87 23.24
CA MET A 1 -5.36 -50.08 22.09
C MET A 1 -6.32 -48.94 21.81
N SER A 2 -5.89 -47.68 21.88
CA SER A 2 -6.59 -46.56 21.24
C SER A 2 -5.62 -45.40 21.09
N ALA A 3 -5.12 -45.24 19.85
CA ALA A 3 -4.20 -44.19 19.48
C ALA A 3 -4.93 -42.84 19.48
N LYS A 4 -4.51 -41.93 20.36
CA LYS A 4 -5.00 -40.56 20.45
C LYS A 4 -4.47 -39.79 19.23
N LYS A 5 -5.33 -39.58 18.23
CA LYS A 5 -5.03 -38.85 16.99
C LYS A 5 -4.73 -37.39 17.34
N LYS A 6 -3.46 -37.00 17.23
CA LYS A 6 -2.97 -35.64 17.47
C LYS A 6 -3.35 -34.78 16.27
N GLU A 7 -4.49 -34.10 16.35
CA GLU A 7 -4.89 -33.09 15.37
C GLU A 7 -3.85 -31.95 15.40
N ARG A 8 -3.06 -31.85 14.34
CA ARG A 8 -2.18 -30.71 14.10
C ARG A 8 -3.06 -29.55 13.66
N SER A 9 -3.33 -28.62 14.57
CA SER A 9 -3.96 -27.34 14.26
C SER A 9 -3.17 -26.64 13.16
N GLY A 10 -3.68 -26.67 11.93
CA GLY A 10 -3.15 -25.89 10.82
C GLY A 10 -3.22 -24.41 11.20
N SER A 11 -2.09 -23.72 11.15
CA SER A 11 -1.98 -22.31 11.49
C SER A 11 -2.96 -21.49 10.64
N SER A 12 -3.87 -20.77 11.31
CA SER A 12 -4.91 -19.91 10.71
C SER A 12 -4.36 -18.60 10.13
N ALA A 13 -3.05 -18.51 9.89
CA ALA A 13 -2.44 -17.30 9.37
C ALA A 13 -2.70 -17.22 7.85
N PRO A 14 -3.30 -16.13 7.33
CA PRO A 14 -3.49 -15.96 5.90
C PRO A 14 -2.12 -16.01 5.21
N ARG A 15 -1.99 -16.90 4.21
CA ARG A 15 -0.76 -17.04 3.43
C ARG A 15 -0.43 -15.69 2.79
N PRO A 16 0.84 -15.25 2.81
CA PRO A 16 1.22 -13.98 2.22
C PRO A 16 0.83 -13.97 0.74
N PRO A 17 0.33 -12.84 0.21
CA PRO A 17 -0.10 -12.75 -1.17
C PRO A 17 1.05 -13.11 -2.11
N ASN A 18 0.74 -13.97 -3.08
CA ASN A 18 1.57 -14.25 -4.23
C ASN A 18 1.79 -12.97 -5.05
N ALA A 19 2.74 -12.99 -6.00
CA ALA A 19 3.08 -11.81 -6.80
C ALA A 19 1.85 -11.17 -7.47
N ILE A 20 0.95 -12.00 -8.02
CA ILE A 20 -0.31 -11.57 -8.63
C ILE A 20 -1.21 -10.85 -7.62
N GLY A 21 -1.39 -11.40 -6.41
CA GLY A 21 -2.19 -10.77 -5.37
C GLY A 21 -1.63 -9.43 -4.89
N ARG A 22 -0.31 -9.22 -4.97
CA ARG A 22 0.30 -7.91 -4.67
C ARG A 22 0.01 -6.89 -5.78
N ILE A 23 0.13 -7.31 -7.05
CA ILE A 23 -0.18 -6.46 -8.21
C ILE A 23 -1.65 -6.04 -8.15
N ALA A 24 -2.57 -6.98 -7.92
CA ALA A 24 -4.00 -6.69 -7.81
C ALA A 24 -4.28 -5.62 -6.74
N ARG A 25 -3.68 -5.73 -5.55
CA ARG A 25 -3.83 -4.72 -4.48
C ARG A 25 -3.33 -3.33 -4.85
N VAL A 26 -2.25 -3.23 -5.64
CA VAL A 26 -1.74 -1.94 -6.12
C VAL A 26 -2.70 -1.35 -7.13
N VAL A 27 -3.23 -2.17 -8.06
CA VAL A 27 -4.22 -1.75 -9.04
C VAL A 27 -5.50 -1.27 -8.37
N ASP A 28 -6.02 -2.02 -7.40
CA ASP A 28 -7.23 -1.64 -6.65
C ASP A 28 -7.04 -0.31 -5.90
N ALA A 29 -5.88 -0.13 -5.26
CA ALA A 29 -5.54 1.12 -4.58
C ALA A 29 -5.47 2.31 -5.56
N ALA A 30 -4.92 2.10 -6.75
CA ALA A 30 -4.83 3.12 -7.80
C ALA A 30 -6.21 3.50 -8.35
N LEU A 31 -7.11 2.53 -8.53
CA LEU A 31 -8.49 2.80 -8.96
C LEU A 31 -9.25 3.61 -7.90
N ALA A 32 -9.12 3.22 -6.63
CA ALA A 32 -9.76 3.93 -5.52
C ALA A 32 -9.26 5.38 -5.39
N ASP A 33 -7.94 5.57 -5.43
CA ASP A 33 -7.33 6.91 -5.39
C ASP A 33 -7.72 7.75 -6.60
N GLY A 34 -7.79 7.16 -7.79
CA GLY A 34 -8.24 7.86 -9.00
C GLY A 34 -9.67 8.39 -8.87
N GLN A 35 -10.57 7.60 -8.29
CA GLN A 35 -11.93 8.07 -8.01
C GLN A 35 -11.95 9.17 -6.94
N ALA A 36 -11.20 9.00 -5.84
CA ALA A 36 -11.11 9.99 -4.78
C ALA A 36 -10.52 11.32 -5.28
N ALA A 37 -9.49 11.26 -6.11
CA ALA A 37 -8.87 12.43 -6.73
C ALA A 37 -9.85 13.17 -7.63
N ARG A 38 -10.67 12.46 -8.43
CA ARG A 38 -11.73 13.10 -9.25
C ARG A 38 -12.78 13.82 -8.40
N ARG A 39 -13.19 13.21 -7.29
CA ARG A 39 -14.15 13.83 -6.35
C ARG A 39 -13.57 15.07 -5.68
N GLN A 40 -12.30 15.02 -5.29
CA GLN A 40 -11.61 16.13 -4.63
C GLN A 40 -11.16 17.22 -5.61
N ALA A 41 -10.98 16.89 -6.89
CA ALA A 41 -10.56 17.87 -7.90
C ALA A 41 -11.58 19.00 -8.09
N THR A 42 -12.85 18.78 -7.73
CA THR A 42 -13.90 19.81 -7.75
C THR A 42 -14.01 20.61 -6.45
N ASP A 43 -13.33 20.19 -5.38
CA ASP A 43 -13.35 20.85 -4.08
C ASP A 43 -12.40 22.08 -4.06
N PRO A 44 -12.92 23.31 -3.85
CA PRO A 44 -12.11 24.51 -3.75
C PRO A 44 -11.09 24.48 -2.60
N GLU A 45 -11.42 23.85 -1.47
CA GLU A 45 -10.50 23.74 -0.34
C GLU A 45 -9.32 22.83 -0.68
N PHE A 46 -9.61 21.68 -1.29
CA PHE A 46 -8.57 20.78 -1.78
C PHE A 46 -7.64 21.48 -2.78
N ARG A 47 -8.18 22.25 -3.73
CA ARG A 47 -7.36 23.01 -4.69
C ARG A 47 -6.43 24.02 -3.99
N ARG A 48 -6.96 24.77 -3.02
CA ARG A 48 -6.16 25.72 -2.23
C ARG A 48 -5.08 25.01 -1.43
N ALA A 49 -5.41 23.89 -0.81
CA ALA A 49 -4.47 23.07 -0.04
C ALA A 49 -3.35 22.51 -0.93
N VAL A 50 -3.67 22.01 -2.13
CA VAL A 50 -2.67 21.53 -3.11
C VAL A 50 -1.71 22.65 -3.53
N THR A 51 -2.20 23.87 -3.71
CA THR A 51 -1.34 25.03 -4.04
C THR A 51 -0.44 25.42 -2.87
N LYS A 52 -0.95 25.40 -1.64
CA LYS A 52 -0.21 25.76 -0.43
C LYS A 52 0.85 24.73 -0.05
N ASP A 53 0.45 23.46 0.03
CA ASP A 53 1.33 22.34 0.35
C ASP A 53 0.89 21.10 -0.43
N ARG A 54 1.46 20.96 -1.62
CA ARG A 54 1.18 19.84 -2.51
C ARG A 54 1.55 18.50 -1.88
N ARG A 55 2.69 18.42 -1.20
CA ARG A 55 3.24 17.14 -0.77
C ARG A 55 2.44 16.56 0.39
N SER A 56 2.12 17.39 1.39
CA SER A 56 1.26 16.97 2.50
C SER A 56 -0.16 16.68 2.01
N THR A 57 -0.72 17.53 1.15
CA THR A 57 -2.09 17.34 0.65
C THR A 57 -2.25 16.06 -0.17
N LEU A 58 -1.29 15.74 -1.06
CA LEU A 58 -1.32 14.51 -1.85
C LEU A 58 -0.97 13.25 -1.05
N SER A 59 -0.33 13.38 0.12
CA SER A 59 -0.01 12.24 0.99
C SER A 59 -1.25 11.54 1.56
N ARG A 60 -2.44 12.13 1.39
CA ARG A 60 -3.73 11.52 1.73
C ARG A 60 -4.10 10.33 0.83
N PHE A 61 -3.53 10.26 -0.38
CA PHE A 61 -3.76 9.17 -1.33
C PHE A 61 -2.87 7.97 -1.01
N LYS A 62 -3.45 6.78 -1.04
CA LYS A 62 -2.78 5.54 -0.61
C LYS A 62 -1.61 5.16 -1.51
N THR A 63 -1.75 5.36 -2.82
CA THR A 63 -0.70 5.16 -3.82
C THR A 63 0.47 6.11 -3.63
N VAL A 64 0.22 7.35 -3.20
CA VAL A 64 1.28 8.32 -2.89
C VAL A 64 2.07 7.85 -1.66
N GLN A 65 1.39 7.39 -0.61
CA GLN A 65 2.05 6.82 0.56
C GLN A 65 2.88 5.58 0.21
N GLN A 66 2.32 4.68 -0.62
CA GLN A 66 3.03 3.49 -1.09
C GLN A 66 4.28 3.85 -1.90
N ALA A 67 4.18 4.81 -2.82
CA ALA A 67 5.31 5.28 -3.62
C ALA A 67 6.43 5.89 -2.75
N LEU A 68 6.07 6.64 -1.71
CA LEU A 68 7.04 7.17 -0.74
C LEU A 68 7.73 6.04 0.03
N ALA A 69 6.97 5.06 0.53
CA ALA A 69 7.51 3.91 1.24
C ALA A 69 8.42 3.05 0.33
N ASP A 70 8.05 2.85 -0.93
CA ASP A 70 8.86 2.11 -1.89
C ASP A 70 10.14 2.86 -2.25
N ARG A 71 10.09 4.18 -2.40
CA ARG A 71 11.29 5.01 -2.54
C ARG A 71 12.23 4.84 -1.35
N GLU A 72 11.71 4.87 -0.12
CA GLU A 72 12.54 4.64 1.07
C GLU A 72 13.15 3.23 1.10
N ARG A 73 12.39 2.20 0.71
CA ARG A 73 12.90 0.83 0.60
C ARG A 73 14.02 0.73 -0.43
N ILE A 74 13.84 1.34 -1.60
CA ILE A 74 14.84 1.36 -2.67
C ILE A 74 16.11 2.09 -2.20
N GLU A 75 15.98 3.24 -1.56
CA GLU A 75 17.13 3.98 -1.03
C GLU A 75 17.88 3.18 0.06
N LYS A 76 17.15 2.49 0.95
CA LYS A 76 17.76 1.58 1.93
C LYS A 76 18.46 0.39 1.25
N ALA A 77 17.87 -0.17 0.20
CA ALA A 77 18.46 -1.28 -0.54
C ALA A 77 19.73 -0.85 -1.28
N LYS A 78 19.73 0.30 -1.96
CA LYS A 78 20.91 0.88 -2.60
C LYS A 78 22.06 1.07 -1.61
N LYS A 79 21.78 1.62 -0.42
CA LYS A 79 22.78 1.80 0.65
C LYS A 79 23.35 0.47 1.18
N ARG A 80 22.59 -0.63 1.09
CA ARG A 80 23.04 -1.97 1.50
C ARG A 80 23.85 -2.69 0.43
N THR A 81 23.54 -2.47 -0.85
CA THR A 81 24.21 -3.12 -1.98
C THR A 81 25.44 -2.37 -2.47
N GLY A 82 25.54 -1.05 -2.25
CA GLY A 82 26.71 -0.25 -2.58
C GLY A 82 27.84 -0.30 -1.54
N ARG A 83 27.99 -1.40 -0.80
CA ARG A 83 29.06 -1.62 0.18
C ARG A 83 29.92 -2.80 -0.23
#